data_AF-W9NK57-F1
#
_entry.id   AF-W9NK57-F1
#
_cell.length_a   1.000
_cell.length_b   1.000
_cell.length_c   1.000
_cell.angle_alpha   90.00
_cell.angle_beta   90.00
_cell.angle_gamma   90.00
#
_symmetry.space_group_name_H-M   'P 1'
#
loop_
_entity.id
_entity.type
_entity.pdbx_description
1 polymer ?
#
loop_
_entity_poly.entity_id
_entity_poly.type
_entity_poly.pdbx_seq_one_letter_code
_entity_poly.pdbx_strand_id
1 'polypeptide(L)'
;MAAVDGTQDGQYHFFYVWHPDSAWYPAFEGRQAEDPLGPAFGGYHHDLATICLRMRADREALIATTDYGRVAMFHLVIPAYYSLVMDHPIAFADELLPLVITGGRHRGADLVWFAIRRDPREERLHLNFVGLLPQNQGNLAMTGGYVGFVGSWFGAAGCALASAAFPPCAPVAAVLCEPFVATMIASGTSMASGVVYDVLTQESIQLLGDPIFLE
;
A
#
# COMPACT_ATOMS: atom_id res chain seq x y z
N MET A 1 -19.29 -2.44 36.42
CA MET A 1 -18.34 -3.24 35.62
C MET A 1 -17.11 -2.38 35.39
N ALA A 2 -15.91 -2.95 35.57
CA ALA A 2 -14.67 -2.17 35.49
C ALA A 2 -14.48 -1.63 34.08
N ALA A 3 -14.17 -0.33 33.97
CA ALA A 3 -13.64 0.24 32.75
C ALA A 3 -12.48 -0.65 32.31
N VAL A 4 -12.51 -1.14 31.08
CA VAL A 4 -11.34 -1.78 30.48
C VAL A 4 -10.29 -0.69 30.46
N ASP A 5 -9.40 -0.72 31.44
CA ASP A 5 -8.19 0.08 31.47
C ASP A 5 -7.52 -0.20 30.13
N GLY A 6 -7.18 0.86 29.38
CA GLY A 6 -6.64 0.73 28.03
C GLY A 6 -5.30 -0.02 27.98
N THR A 7 -4.82 -0.49 29.12
CA THR A 7 -3.64 -1.30 29.36
C THR A 7 -3.94 -2.78 29.12
N GLN A 8 -3.60 -3.29 27.93
CA GLN A 8 -3.47 -4.73 27.68
C GLN A 8 -1.98 -5.04 27.51
N ASP A 9 -1.48 -6.06 28.21
CA ASP A 9 -0.07 -6.49 28.17
C ASP A 9 0.97 -5.39 28.49
N GLY A 10 0.56 -4.34 29.21
CA GLY A 10 1.42 -3.19 29.53
C GLY A 10 1.53 -2.14 28.41
N GLN A 11 0.74 -2.25 27.34
CA GLN A 11 0.63 -1.26 26.27
C GLN A 11 -0.71 -0.52 26.35
N TYR A 12 -0.74 0.73 25.91
CA TYR A 12 -1.97 1.53 25.84
C TYR A 12 -2.64 1.36 24.48
N HIS A 13 -3.90 0.96 24.47
CA HIS A 13 -4.68 0.67 23.27
C HIS A 13 -5.81 1.69 23.08
N PHE A 14 -5.94 2.21 21.86
CA PHE A 14 -7.02 3.10 21.47
C PHE A 14 -7.77 2.51 20.28
N PHE A 15 -9.10 2.57 20.31
CA PHE A 15 -9.97 1.89 19.35
C PHE A 15 -10.79 2.89 18.54
N TYR A 16 -10.75 2.71 17.22
CA TYR A 16 -11.45 3.50 16.23
C TYR A 16 -12.26 2.56 15.34
N VAL A 17 -13.44 2.99 14.91
CA VAL A 17 -14.31 2.19 14.05
C VAL A 17 -14.52 2.88 12.72
N TRP A 18 -14.34 2.13 11.64
CA TRP A 18 -14.66 2.59 10.30
C TRP A 18 -15.56 1.61 9.57
N HIS A 19 -16.60 2.13 8.93
CA HIS A 19 -17.40 1.36 7.99
C HIS A 19 -18.09 2.31 7.01
N PRO A 20 -18.06 2.06 5.69
CA PRO A 20 -18.60 3.00 4.70
C PRO A 20 -20.11 3.24 4.85
N ASP A 21 -20.87 2.23 5.29
CA ASP A 21 -22.28 2.40 5.62
C ASP A 21 -22.46 2.98 7.02
N SER A 22 -23.45 3.86 7.18
CA SER A 22 -23.86 4.45 8.46
C SER A 22 -25.10 3.78 9.08
N ALA A 23 -25.66 2.76 8.44
CA ALA A 23 -26.90 2.11 8.88
C ALA A 23 -26.83 1.52 10.30
N TRP A 24 -25.64 1.20 10.78
CA TRP A 24 -25.39 0.67 12.12
C TRP A 24 -25.35 1.74 13.22
N TYR A 25 -25.25 3.04 12.86
CA TYR A 25 -25.08 4.15 13.80
C TYR A 25 -26.18 4.19 14.87
N PRO A 26 -27.49 4.14 14.55
CA PRO A 26 -28.53 4.26 15.57
C PRO A 26 -28.49 3.13 16.60
N ALA A 27 -28.19 1.91 16.15
CA ALA A 27 -28.09 0.75 17.03
C ALA A 27 -26.84 0.83 17.94
N PHE A 28 -25.73 1.33 17.40
CA PHE A 28 -24.50 1.52 18.15
C PHE A 28 -24.61 2.66 19.17
N GLU A 29 -25.12 3.83 18.75
CA GLU A 29 -25.34 4.98 19.62
C GLU A 29 -26.34 4.65 20.73
N GLY A 30 -27.41 3.91 20.42
CA GLY A 30 -28.35 3.40 21.43
C GLY A 30 -27.65 2.54 22.48
N ARG A 31 -26.81 1.59 22.05
CA ARG A 31 -26.02 0.76 22.98
C ARG A 31 -24.99 1.57 23.76
N GLN A 32 -24.33 2.54 23.13
CA GLN A 32 -23.36 3.41 23.79
C GLN A 32 -24.04 4.32 24.84
N ALA A 33 -25.28 4.73 24.63
CA ALA A 33 -26.04 5.49 25.63
C ALA A 33 -26.40 4.63 26.86
N GLU A 34 -26.64 3.33 26.66
CA GLU A 34 -26.93 2.37 27.72
C GLU A 34 -25.68 1.90 28.47
N ASP A 35 -24.60 1.60 27.73
CA ASP A 35 -23.30 1.13 28.22
C ASP A 35 -22.17 1.89 27.52
N PRO A 36 -21.76 3.06 28.05
CA PRO A 36 -20.77 3.91 27.43
C PRO A 36 -19.42 3.24 27.28
N LEU A 37 -18.85 3.32 26.08
CA LEU A 37 -17.47 2.92 25.84
C LEU A 37 -16.50 3.77 26.67
N GLY A 38 -15.43 3.13 27.14
CA GLY A 38 -14.41 3.77 27.96
C GLY A 38 -13.56 4.81 27.21
N PRO A 39 -12.66 5.51 27.92
CA PRO A 39 -11.84 6.60 27.36
C PRO A 39 -10.86 6.14 26.26
N ALA A 40 -10.62 4.84 26.14
CA ALA A 40 -9.84 4.24 25.05
C ALA A 40 -10.56 4.29 23.68
N PHE A 41 -11.87 4.60 23.66
CA PHE A 41 -12.61 4.70 22.42
C PHE A 41 -12.40 6.07 21.75
N GLY A 42 -11.65 6.06 20.66
CA GLY A 42 -11.33 7.23 19.85
C GLY A 42 -12.40 7.60 18.83
N GLY A 43 -13.51 6.87 18.76
CA GLY A 43 -14.68 7.21 17.95
C GLY A 43 -14.84 6.44 16.65
N TYR A 44 -15.77 6.88 15.82
CA TYR A 44 -16.16 6.21 14.59
C TYR A 44 -16.49 7.18 13.47
N HIS A 45 -16.31 6.74 12.22
CA HIS A 45 -16.69 7.51 11.05
C HIS A 45 -16.96 6.62 9.82
N HIS A 46 -17.71 7.14 8.85
CA HIS A 46 -18.02 6.42 7.61
C HIS A 46 -16.99 6.65 6.50
N ASP A 47 -16.40 7.85 6.48
CA ASP A 47 -15.25 8.16 5.64
C ASP A 47 -13.92 7.75 6.30
N LEU A 48 -13.10 6.99 5.57
CA LEU A 48 -11.84 6.41 6.05
C LEU A 48 -10.76 7.49 6.25
N ALA A 49 -10.71 8.48 5.36
CA ALA A 49 -9.73 9.57 5.46
C ALA A 49 -9.98 10.39 6.73
N THR A 50 -11.24 10.72 7.00
CA THR A 50 -11.65 11.49 8.18
C THR A 50 -11.33 10.78 9.49
N ILE A 51 -11.59 9.46 9.61
CA ILE A 51 -11.23 8.75 10.84
C ILE A 51 -9.70 8.67 11.01
N CYS A 52 -8.94 8.53 9.92
CA CYS A 52 -7.48 8.56 9.98
C CYS A 52 -6.95 9.95 10.39
N LEU A 53 -7.54 11.04 9.91
CA LEU A 53 -7.19 12.39 10.37
C LEU A 53 -7.46 12.56 11.87
N ARG A 54 -8.59 12.04 12.37
CA ARG A 54 -8.89 12.04 13.79
C ARG A 54 -7.86 11.23 14.59
N MET A 55 -7.54 10.02 14.15
CA MET A 55 -6.51 9.19 14.77
C MET A 55 -5.18 9.93 14.86
N ARG A 56 -4.76 10.61 13.80
CA ARG A 56 -3.53 11.41 13.85
C ARG A 56 -3.62 12.51 14.90
N ALA A 57 -4.69 13.29 14.91
CA ALA A 57 -4.88 14.37 15.88
C ALA A 57 -4.86 13.86 17.33
N ASP A 58 -5.50 12.71 17.58
CA ASP A 58 -5.51 12.07 18.88
C ASP A 58 -4.09 11.59 19.27
N ARG A 59 -3.31 11.02 18.35
CA ARG A 59 -1.93 10.64 18.64
C ARG A 59 -1.05 11.87 18.92
N GLU A 60 -1.19 12.95 18.16
CA GLU A 60 -0.48 14.20 18.41
C GLU A 60 -0.79 14.74 19.82
N ALA A 61 -2.06 14.71 20.23
CA ALA A 61 -2.48 15.07 21.57
C ALA A 61 -1.88 14.14 22.65
N LEU A 62 -1.88 12.82 22.42
CA LEU A 62 -1.28 11.85 23.34
C LEU A 62 0.23 12.07 23.49
N ILE A 63 0.96 12.32 22.40
CA ILE A 63 2.40 12.61 22.43
C ILE A 63 2.68 13.88 23.24
N ALA A 64 1.81 14.89 23.14
CA ALA A 64 1.97 16.15 23.87
C ALA A 64 1.65 16.03 25.37
N THR A 65 0.81 15.08 25.76
CA THR A 65 0.24 15.00 27.12
C THR A 65 0.70 13.79 27.93
N THR A 66 1.30 12.79 27.29
CA THR A 66 1.66 11.51 27.91
C THR A 66 3.03 11.03 27.45
N ASP A 67 3.67 10.18 28.25
CA ASP A 67 4.94 9.51 27.93
C ASP A 67 4.75 8.33 26.96
N TYR A 68 3.57 7.71 26.98
CA TYR A 68 3.24 6.57 26.12
C TYR A 68 2.68 6.94 24.75
N GLY A 69 2.42 8.21 24.44
CA GLY A 69 1.74 8.61 23.21
C GLY A 69 2.39 8.12 21.91
N ARG A 70 3.74 7.98 21.89
CA ARG A 70 4.49 7.47 20.73
C ARG A 70 4.39 5.95 20.55
N VAL A 71 4.13 5.22 21.63
CA VAL A 71 4.08 3.75 21.66
C VAL A 71 2.66 3.21 21.81
N ALA A 72 1.67 4.09 21.97
CA ALA A 72 0.26 3.74 22.02
C ALA A 72 -0.20 3.03 20.74
N MET A 73 -0.82 1.87 20.92
CA MET A 73 -1.33 1.02 19.85
C MET A 73 -2.70 1.51 19.41
N PHE A 74 -2.81 1.93 18.15
CA PHE A 74 -4.09 2.33 17.58
C PHE A 74 -4.71 1.13 16.86
N HIS A 75 -6.01 0.93 17.07
CA HIS A 75 -6.78 -0.16 16.48
C HIS A 75 -7.87 0.44 15.59
N LEU A 76 -7.82 0.16 14.30
CA LEU A 76 -8.89 0.46 13.35
C LEU A 76 -9.72 -0.80 13.13
N VAL A 77 -10.94 -0.82 13.65
CA VAL A 77 -11.88 -1.93 13.56
C VAL A 77 -12.86 -1.68 12.42
N ILE A 78 -13.01 -2.68 11.54
CA ILE A 78 -13.83 -2.60 10.33
C ILE A 78 -14.94 -3.67 10.43
N PRO A 79 -16.09 -3.34 11.02
CA PRO A 79 -17.19 -4.28 11.22
C PRO A 79 -17.94 -4.54 9.91
N ALA A 80 -17.37 -5.38 9.05
CA ALA A 80 -17.96 -5.74 7.76
C ALA A 80 -18.98 -6.90 7.89
N TYR A 81 -20.18 -6.73 7.32
CA TYR A 81 -21.19 -7.79 7.17
C TYR A 81 -21.34 -8.27 5.70
N TYR A 82 -20.58 -7.67 4.79
CA TYR A 82 -20.43 -8.06 3.39
C TYR A 82 -19.00 -7.77 2.94
N SER A 83 -18.63 -8.20 1.73
CA SER A 83 -17.29 -7.96 1.20
C SER A 83 -17.08 -6.48 0.86
N LEU A 84 -16.14 -5.84 1.54
CA LEU A 84 -15.62 -4.51 1.29
C LEU A 84 -14.30 -4.62 0.52
N VAL A 85 -14.23 -3.98 -0.64
CA VAL A 85 -13.01 -3.94 -1.48
C VAL A 85 -12.68 -2.48 -1.72
N MET A 86 -11.51 -2.04 -1.25
CA MET A 86 -10.92 -0.77 -1.67
C MET A 86 -9.74 -1.07 -2.59
N ASP A 87 -10.01 -0.94 -3.87
CA ASP A 87 -9.09 -1.14 -4.98
C ASP A 87 -8.12 0.03 -5.18
N HIS A 88 -8.48 1.21 -4.71
CA HIS A 88 -7.63 2.39 -4.75
C HIS A 88 -6.42 2.20 -3.83
N PRO A 89 -5.18 2.43 -4.32
CA PRO A 89 -3.98 2.29 -3.50
C PRO A 89 -3.96 3.27 -2.35
N ILE A 90 -3.86 2.74 -1.13
CA ILE A 90 -3.78 3.52 0.09
C ILE A 90 -2.44 3.28 0.80
N ALA A 91 -1.98 4.31 1.50
CA ALA A 91 -0.91 4.23 2.49
C ALA A 91 -1.37 4.96 3.75
N PHE A 92 -0.89 4.53 4.92
CA PHE A 92 -1.16 5.22 6.18
C PHE A 92 0.03 6.13 6.50
N ALA A 93 -0.24 7.34 7.01
CA ALA A 93 0.80 8.24 7.46
C ALA A 93 1.61 7.64 8.62
N ASP A 94 2.91 7.94 8.70
CA ASP A 94 3.81 7.42 9.75
C ASP A 94 3.34 7.78 11.16
N GLU A 95 2.65 8.91 11.30
CA GLU A 95 2.02 9.40 12.53
C GLU A 95 0.86 8.52 12.98
N LEU A 96 0.34 7.63 12.14
CA LEU A 96 -0.68 6.65 12.52
C LEU A 96 -0.08 5.37 13.11
N LEU A 97 1.23 5.17 13.00
CA LEU A 97 1.90 3.99 13.52
C LEU A 97 2.28 4.16 15.01
N PRO A 98 2.25 3.07 15.82
CA PRO A 98 1.85 1.72 15.45
C PRO A 98 0.33 1.55 15.29
N LEU A 99 -0.07 0.79 14.27
CA LEU A 99 -1.47 0.62 13.85
C LEU A 99 -1.80 -0.86 13.63
N VAL A 100 -2.94 -1.29 14.18
CA VAL A 100 -3.57 -2.58 13.93
C VAL A 100 -4.89 -2.35 13.21
N ILE A 101 -5.06 -2.97 12.05
CA ILE A 101 -6.32 -2.94 11.32
C ILE A 101 -6.98 -4.32 11.45
N THR A 102 -8.21 -4.35 11.96
CA THR A 102 -8.96 -5.58 12.17
C THR A 102 -10.23 -5.57 11.33
N GLY A 103 -10.31 -6.48 10.36
CA GLY A 103 -11.48 -6.70 9.52
C GLY A 103 -12.39 -7.81 10.03
N GLY A 104 -13.47 -8.06 9.29
CA GLY A 104 -14.35 -9.21 9.50
C GLY A 104 -13.89 -10.45 8.76
N ARG A 105 -14.12 -11.64 9.34
CA ARG A 105 -13.92 -12.93 8.67
C ARG A 105 -15.20 -13.75 8.73
N HIS A 106 -15.66 -14.24 7.58
CA HIS A 106 -16.83 -15.11 7.47
C HIS A 106 -16.46 -16.41 6.77
N ARG A 107 -16.71 -17.56 7.42
CA ARG A 107 -16.40 -18.90 6.87
C ARG A 107 -14.95 -19.06 6.39
N GLY A 108 -14.01 -18.42 7.08
CA GLY A 108 -12.58 -18.46 6.73
C GLY A 108 -12.15 -17.48 5.65
N ALA A 109 -13.07 -16.75 5.00
CA ALA A 109 -12.77 -15.71 4.04
C ALA A 109 -12.77 -14.33 4.71
N ASP A 110 -11.75 -13.51 4.41
CA ASP A 110 -11.69 -12.13 4.84
C ASP A 110 -12.72 -11.29 4.09
N LEU A 111 -13.43 -10.42 4.81
CA LEU A 111 -14.47 -9.56 4.26
C LEU A 111 -13.95 -8.20 3.83
N VAL A 112 -12.75 -7.80 4.25
CA VAL A 112 -12.17 -6.49 3.93
C VAL A 112 -10.92 -6.70 3.12
N TRP A 113 -10.82 -6.02 1.98
CA TRP A 113 -9.70 -6.12 1.05
C TRP A 113 -9.16 -4.73 0.71
N PHE A 114 -7.87 -4.53 0.91
CA PHE A 114 -7.22 -3.25 0.64
C PHE A 114 -6.05 -3.39 -0.34
N ALA A 115 -5.92 -2.40 -1.22
CA ALA A 115 -4.71 -2.18 -2.01
C ALA A 115 -3.69 -1.37 -1.18
N ILE A 116 -3.10 -1.97 -0.14
CA ILE A 116 -2.09 -1.27 0.69
C ILE A 116 -0.72 -1.37 0.02
N ARG A 117 -0.11 -0.21 -0.28
CA ARG A 117 1.32 -0.13 -0.60
C ARG A 117 2.11 -0.30 0.70
N ARG A 118 2.59 -1.52 0.96
CA ARG A 118 3.36 -1.83 2.16
C ARG A 118 4.86 -1.64 1.89
N ASP A 119 5.56 -0.86 2.71
CA ASP A 119 7.01 -1.03 2.81
C ASP A 119 7.27 -2.35 3.57
N PRO A 120 7.99 -3.33 2.99
CA PRO A 120 8.32 -4.59 3.66
C PRO A 120 9.00 -4.42 5.04
N ARG A 121 9.54 -3.22 5.34
CA ARG A 121 10.21 -2.88 6.60
C ARG A 121 9.28 -2.33 7.68
N GLU A 122 8.02 -2.07 7.36
CA GLU A 122 7.02 -1.62 8.35
C GLU A 122 6.49 -2.81 9.16
N GLU A 123 7.16 -3.08 10.27
CA GLU A 123 6.67 -4.00 11.31
C GLU A 123 5.58 -3.36 12.19
N ARG A 124 5.35 -2.04 12.06
CA ARG A 124 4.42 -1.27 12.91
C ARG A 124 2.98 -1.23 12.40
N LEU A 125 2.71 -1.80 11.22
CA LEU A 125 1.37 -1.96 10.65
C LEU A 125 0.98 -3.45 10.66
N HIS A 126 -0.04 -3.79 11.44
CA HIS A 126 -0.55 -5.15 11.55
C HIS A 126 -1.95 -5.25 10.94
N LEU A 127 -2.16 -6.29 10.14
CA LEU A 127 -3.44 -6.57 9.49
C LEU A 127 -4.00 -7.88 10.02
N ASN A 128 -5.16 -7.81 10.65
CA ASN A 128 -5.88 -8.95 11.19
C ASN A 128 -7.18 -9.12 10.41
N PHE A 129 -7.34 -10.26 9.72
CA PHE A 129 -8.56 -10.56 8.95
C PHE A 129 -8.85 -9.53 7.85
N VAL A 130 -7.79 -8.97 7.26
CA VAL A 130 -7.85 -8.06 6.12
C VAL A 130 -7.03 -8.66 4.99
N GLY A 131 -7.66 -8.86 3.83
CA GLY A 131 -7.01 -9.32 2.63
C GLY A 131 -6.24 -8.20 1.94
N LEU A 132 -5.13 -8.55 1.30
CA LEU A 132 -4.37 -7.64 0.46
C LEU A 132 -4.70 -7.92 -1.01
N LEU A 133 -5.07 -6.86 -1.73
CA LEU A 133 -5.22 -6.93 -3.17
C LEU A 133 -3.84 -7.08 -3.84
N PRO A 134 -3.74 -7.85 -4.94
CA PRO A 134 -2.50 -7.95 -5.70
C PRO A 134 -2.08 -6.56 -6.16
N GLN A 135 -0.97 -6.06 -5.64
CA GLN A 135 -0.33 -4.85 -6.17
C GLN A 135 0.15 -5.17 -7.59
N ASN A 136 -0.14 -4.27 -8.55
CA ASN A 136 0.21 -4.43 -9.95
C ASN A 136 1.68 -4.88 -10.05
N GLN A 137 1.87 -6.16 -10.41
CA GLN A 137 3.19 -6.76 -10.50
C GLN A 137 3.94 -6.03 -11.62
N GLY A 138 5.21 -5.68 -11.36
CA GLY A 138 5.99 -4.76 -12.18
C GLY A 138 5.79 -4.96 -13.68
N ASN A 139 5.69 -3.84 -14.40
CA ASN A 139 5.34 -3.82 -15.81
C ASN A 139 6.24 -4.75 -16.64
N LEU A 140 5.65 -5.84 -17.14
CA LEU A 140 6.35 -6.85 -17.92
C LEU A 140 6.94 -6.25 -19.21
N ALA A 141 6.32 -5.21 -19.78
CA ALA A 141 6.86 -4.50 -20.94
C ALA A 141 8.10 -3.68 -20.58
N MET A 142 8.12 -3.05 -19.39
CA MET A 142 9.30 -2.35 -18.88
C MET A 142 10.46 -3.32 -18.61
N THR A 143 10.19 -4.40 -17.86
CA THR A 143 11.21 -5.39 -17.47
C THR A 143 11.74 -6.14 -18.70
N GLY A 144 10.84 -6.63 -19.56
CA GLY A 144 11.20 -7.33 -20.79
C GLY A 144 11.93 -6.43 -21.78
N GLY A 145 11.47 -5.18 -21.93
CA GLY A 145 12.13 -4.17 -22.76
C GLY A 145 13.53 -3.82 -22.28
N TYR A 146 13.74 -3.67 -20.97
CA TYR A 146 15.06 -3.40 -20.39
C TYR A 146 16.05 -4.55 -20.65
N VAL A 147 15.65 -5.79 -20.33
CA VAL A 147 16.50 -6.98 -20.53
C VAL A 147 16.83 -7.16 -22.01
N GLY A 148 15.83 -7.01 -22.91
CA GLY A 148 16.03 -7.09 -24.35
C GLY A 148 16.95 -6.01 -24.89
N PHE A 149 16.85 -4.78 -24.38
CA PHE A 149 17.70 -3.66 -24.76
C PHE A 149 19.16 -3.90 -24.36
N VAL A 150 19.41 -4.26 -23.10
CA VAL A 150 20.75 -4.53 -22.57
C VAL A 150 21.40 -5.73 -23.28
N GLY A 151 20.65 -6.83 -23.45
CA GLY A 151 21.15 -8.01 -24.16
C GLY A 151 21.52 -7.70 -25.62
N SER A 152 20.69 -6.90 -26.31
CA SER A 152 20.94 -6.51 -27.69
C SER A 152 22.16 -5.58 -27.82
N TRP A 153 22.37 -4.68 -26.87
CA TRP A 153 23.58 -3.85 -26.82
C TRP A 153 24.83 -4.71 -26.73
N PHE A 154 24.89 -5.65 -25.78
CA PHE A 154 26.05 -6.52 -25.62
C PHE A 154 26.29 -7.40 -26.86
N GLY A 155 25.23 -7.89 -27.51
CA GLY A 155 25.32 -8.62 -28.77
C GLY A 155 25.91 -7.78 -29.91
N ALA A 156 25.44 -6.55 -30.09
CA ALA A 156 25.96 -5.62 -31.11
C ALA A 156 27.43 -5.24 -30.82
N ALA A 157 27.77 -4.95 -29.56
CA ALA A 157 29.14 -4.67 -29.15
C ALA A 157 30.08 -5.86 -29.41
N GLY A 158 29.62 -7.09 -29.14
CA GLY A 158 30.36 -8.32 -29.47
C GLY A 158 30.64 -8.46 -30.97
N CYS A 159 29.66 -8.16 -31.82
CA CYS A 159 29.83 -8.18 -33.28
C CYS A 159 30.81 -7.10 -33.76
N ALA A 160 30.73 -5.89 -33.20
CA ALA A 160 31.65 -4.80 -33.52
C ALA A 160 33.10 -5.10 -33.08
N LEU A 161 33.27 -5.73 -31.92
CA LEU A 161 34.59 -6.16 -31.45
C LEU A 161 35.16 -7.29 -32.33
N ALA A 162 34.33 -8.26 -32.72
CA ALA A 162 34.74 -9.34 -33.60
C ALA A 162 35.21 -8.82 -34.97
N SER A 163 34.47 -7.88 -35.58
CA SER A 163 34.85 -7.29 -36.88
C SER A 163 36.15 -6.48 -36.80
N ALA A 164 36.41 -5.79 -35.68
CA ALA A 164 37.62 -5.00 -35.49
C ALA A 164 38.86 -5.86 -35.15
N ALA A 165 38.69 -6.91 -34.33
CA ALA A 165 39.78 -7.77 -33.88
C ALA A 165 40.17 -8.85 -34.89
N PHE A 166 39.23 -9.31 -35.72
CA PHE A 166 39.43 -10.39 -36.69
C PHE A 166 38.86 -10.02 -38.07
N PRO A 167 39.64 -9.34 -38.95
CA PRO A 167 39.17 -8.88 -40.25
C PRO A 167 38.47 -9.94 -41.14
N PRO A 168 38.88 -11.22 -41.14
CA PRO A 168 38.18 -12.26 -41.91
C PRO A 168 36.74 -12.52 -41.46
N CYS A 169 36.36 -12.21 -40.22
CA CYS A 169 34.98 -12.39 -39.74
C CYS A 169 34.12 -11.13 -39.87
N ALA A 170 34.65 -10.01 -40.35
CA ALA A 170 33.92 -8.76 -40.56
C ALA A 170 32.61 -8.92 -41.37
N PRO A 171 32.55 -9.65 -42.51
CA PRO A 171 31.30 -9.79 -43.26
C PRO A 171 30.23 -10.58 -42.50
N VAL A 172 30.63 -11.60 -41.73
CA VAL A 172 29.71 -12.39 -40.91
C VAL A 172 29.23 -11.57 -39.71
N ALA A 173 30.14 -10.84 -39.05
CA ALA A 173 29.82 -10.00 -37.90
C ALA A 173 28.89 -8.83 -38.26
N ALA A 174 29.03 -8.25 -39.46
CA ALA A 174 28.12 -7.22 -39.95
C ALA A 174 26.68 -7.75 -40.11
N VAL A 175 26.51 -8.93 -40.72
CA VAL A 175 25.20 -9.58 -40.87
C VAL A 175 24.57 -9.94 -39.52
N LEU A 176 25.39 -10.34 -38.55
CA LEU A 176 24.92 -10.67 -37.20
C LEU A 176 24.61 -9.43 -36.34
N CYS A 177 25.17 -8.26 -36.65
CA CYS A 177 24.92 -7.02 -35.92
C CYS A 177 23.51 -6.47 -36.16
N GLU A 178 23.01 -6.55 -37.41
CA GLU A 178 21.70 -6.05 -37.83
C GLU A 178 20.52 -6.52 -36.94
N PRO A 179 20.34 -7.83 -36.66
CA PRO A 179 19.25 -8.27 -35.79
C PRO A 179 19.38 -7.75 -34.35
N PHE A 180 20.61 -7.52 -33.84
CA PHE A 180 20.80 -6.91 -32.52
C PHE A 180 20.39 -5.44 -32.52
N VAL A 181 20.70 -4.68 -33.56
CA VAL A 181 20.26 -3.28 -33.67
C VAL A 181 18.73 -3.19 -33.76
N ALA A 182 18.10 -4.02 -34.59
CA ALA A 182 16.65 -4.08 -34.69
C ALA A 182 15.98 -4.47 -33.35
N THR A 183 16.51 -5.50 -32.66
CA THR A 183 15.99 -5.96 -31.37
C THR A 183 16.21 -4.92 -30.27
N MET A 184 17.33 -4.18 -30.31
CA MET A 184 17.59 -3.07 -29.40
C MET A 184 16.53 -1.97 -29.54
N ILE A 185 16.21 -1.55 -30.77
CA ILE A 185 15.18 -0.53 -31.01
C ILE A 185 13.81 -1.03 -30.53
N ALA A 186 13.43 -2.26 -30.89
CA ALA A 186 12.14 -2.85 -30.50
C ALA A 186 11.99 -3.04 -28.97
N SER A 187 13.07 -3.42 -28.30
CA SER A 187 13.09 -3.56 -26.84
C SER A 187 13.07 -2.20 -26.16
N GLY A 188 13.77 -1.20 -26.74
CA GLY A 188 13.75 0.19 -26.29
C GLY A 188 12.36 0.83 -26.38
N THR A 189 11.61 0.59 -27.47
CA THR A 189 10.23 1.09 -27.59
C THR A 189 9.28 0.38 -26.63
N SER A 190 9.46 -0.92 -26.40
CA SER A 190 8.69 -1.69 -25.41
C SER A 190 8.97 -1.19 -23.98
N MET A 191 10.22 -0.90 -23.65
CA MET A 191 10.61 -0.29 -22.38
C MET A 191 9.98 1.10 -22.21
N ALA A 192 10.09 1.96 -23.22
CA ALA A 192 9.49 3.29 -23.20
C ALA A 192 7.95 3.24 -23.06
N SER A 193 7.30 2.31 -23.77
CA SER A 193 5.86 2.06 -23.61
C SER A 193 5.52 1.59 -22.21
N GLY A 194 6.36 0.77 -21.59
CA GLY A 194 6.18 0.35 -20.20
C GLY A 194 6.28 1.52 -19.23
N VAL A 195 7.27 2.40 -19.40
CA VAL A 195 7.41 3.64 -18.60
C VAL A 195 6.19 4.55 -18.77
N VAL A 196 5.75 4.79 -20.00
CA VAL A 196 4.58 5.63 -20.27
C VAL A 196 3.32 5.02 -19.69
N TYR A 197 3.13 3.70 -19.85
CA TYR A 197 2.01 2.99 -19.25
C TYR A 197 2.03 3.15 -17.73
N ASP A 198 3.17 2.89 -17.08
CA ASP A 198 3.30 3.01 -15.62
C ASP A 198 2.99 4.42 -15.14
N VAL A 199 3.46 5.46 -15.83
CA VAL A 199 3.14 6.87 -15.50
C VAL A 199 1.66 7.16 -15.68
N LEU A 200 1.04 6.69 -16.76
CA LEU A 200 -0.39 6.91 -17.05
C LEU A 200 -1.31 6.11 -16.12
N THR A 201 -0.87 4.94 -15.67
CA THR A 201 -1.60 4.08 -14.75
C THR A 201 -1.06 4.17 -13.33
N GLN A 202 -0.23 5.17 -13.03
CA GLN A 202 0.26 5.41 -11.68
C GLN A 202 -0.92 5.94 -10.89
N GLU A 203 -1.66 5.04 -10.27
CA GLU A 203 -2.70 5.40 -9.32
C GLU A 203 -2.05 6.23 -8.22
N SER A 204 -2.56 7.45 -8.03
CA SER A 204 -2.13 8.33 -6.96
C SER A 204 -2.42 7.62 -5.64
N ILE A 205 -1.36 7.25 -4.92
CA ILE A 205 -1.50 6.63 -3.61
C ILE A 205 -2.18 7.65 -2.71
N GLN A 206 -3.33 7.29 -2.16
CA GLN A 206 -4.00 8.12 -1.17
C GLN A 206 -3.31 7.92 0.18
N LEU A 207 -2.65 8.97 0.68
CA LEU A 207 -2.05 8.97 2.00
C LEU A 207 -3.11 9.33 3.05
N LEU A 208 -3.53 8.33 3.82
CA LEU A 208 -4.54 8.49 4.87
C LEU A 208 -3.91 9.06 6.13
N GLY A 209 -4.53 10.11 6.68
CA GLY A 209 -4.05 10.84 7.87
C GLY A 209 -3.14 12.03 7.55
N ASP A 210 -2.92 12.37 6.29
CA ASP A 210 -2.20 13.59 5.90
C ASP A 210 -3.18 14.76 5.70
N PRO A 211 -2.90 16.00 6.17
CA PRO A 211 -3.85 17.10 6.12
C PRO A 211 -3.95 17.71 4.71
N ILE A 212 -3.14 17.24 3.75
CA ILE A 212 -3.08 17.76 2.39
C ILE A 212 -4.33 17.39 1.56
N PHE A 213 -5.20 16.50 2.05
CA PHE A 213 -6.41 16.05 1.33
C PHE A 213 -7.72 16.78 1.73
N LEU A 214 -7.63 17.99 2.26
CA LEU A 214 -8.77 18.91 2.37
C LEU A 214 -8.73 19.93 1.20
N GLU A 215 -8.96 19.47 -0.03
CA GLU A 215 -9.37 20.31 -1.17
C GLU A 215 -10.58 19.73 -1.88
#